data_AF-A0A7L3L737-F1
#
_entry.id   AF-A0A7L3L737-F1
#
_cell.length_a   1.000
_cell.length_b   1.000
_cell.length_c   1.000
_cell.angle_alpha   90.00
_cell.angle_beta   90.00
_cell.angle_gamma   90.00
#
_symmetry.space_group_name_H-M   'P 1'
#
loop_
_entity.id
_entity.type
_entity.pdbx_description
1 polymer ?
#
loop_
_entity_poly.entity_id
_entity_poly.type
_entity_poly.pdbx_seq_one_letter_code
_entity_poly.pdbx_strand_id
1 'polypeptide(L)'
;FSGTGKTSTMVKYAEKFADLSFLYVTFNKAVIGKGRRVFPRNVTCKTFHSLAFGSVGKYYKEKGKINFSKMSVYSISSLLQNRTGQSLFVRGKTVSQTLENFFSSSDDEICEEHVPIWFKNTHGQWNLVSPAEKEINLQEAKDIWYNMKKLDGDVEKKYKITCDGYLKLWQLSKPQLLGYDAIFVDEAQDCTPAILDVILSQNCGVILVGDPHQQIYSFRGAVNDLYSVPHTHVYYLTQSFRFGPEIAYVGATILDVCKKTRNKTLVGG
;
A
#
# COMPACT_ATOMS: atom_id res chain seq x y z
N PHE A 1 11.25 -14.92 -8.38
CA PHE A 1 11.40 -14.00 -9.54
C PHE A 1 10.10 -13.95 -10.37
N SER A 2 10.12 -13.38 -11.59
CA SER A 2 8.97 -13.44 -12.52
C SER A 2 8.79 -14.84 -13.08
N GLY A 3 7.54 -15.27 -13.24
CA GLY A 3 7.23 -16.57 -13.84
C GLY A 3 7.57 -17.79 -12.97
N THR A 4 8.00 -17.60 -11.72
CA THR A 4 8.49 -18.69 -10.86
C THR A 4 7.41 -19.42 -10.05
N GLY A 5 6.15 -19.37 -10.52
CA GLY A 5 5.06 -20.11 -9.88
C GLY A 5 4.59 -19.58 -8.52
N LYS A 6 4.91 -18.34 -8.12
CA LYS A 6 4.52 -17.70 -6.84
C LYS A 6 3.07 -17.99 -6.40
N THR A 7 2.09 -17.58 -7.21
CA THR A 7 0.66 -17.83 -6.92
C THR A 7 0.32 -19.33 -6.97
N SER A 8 0.92 -20.08 -7.90
CA SER A 8 0.71 -21.53 -8.01
C SER A 8 1.19 -22.29 -6.77
N THR A 9 2.29 -21.87 -6.15
CA THR A 9 2.79 -22.43 -4.89
C THR A 9 1.78 -22.23 -3.77
N MET A 10 1.19 -21.05 -3.64
CA MET A 10 0.14 -20.79 -2.65
C MET A 10 -1.12 -21.62 -2.91
N VAL A 11 -1.52 -21.80 -4.18
CA VAL A 11 -2.64 -22.69 -4.56
C VAL A 11 -2.36 -24.12 -4.12
N LYS A 12 -1.18 -24.67 -4.45
CA LYS A 12 -0.80 -26.04 -4.07
C LYS A 12 -0.70 -26.22 -2.55
N TYR A 13 -0.28 -25.18 -1.83
CA TYR A 13 -0.28 -25.18 -0.37
C TYR A 13 -1.72 -25.28 0.17
N ALA A 14 -2.64 -24.46 -0.32
CA ALA A 14 -4.04 -24.50 0.10
C ALA A 14 -4.75 -25.82 -0.23
N GLU A 15 -4.44 -26.43 -1.38
CA GLU A 15 -4.96 -27.75 -1.78
C GLU A 15 -4.45 -28.86 -0.85
N LYS A 16 -3.16 -28.81 -0.46
CA LYS A 16 -2.57 -29.79 0.45
C LYS A 16 -3.20 -29.76 1.83
N PHE A 17 -3.58 -28.57 2.31
CA PHE A 17 -4.18 -28.36 3.62
C PHE A 17 -5.66 -27.99 3.48
N ALA A 18 -6.45 -28.86 2.85
CA ALA A 18 -7.84 -28.61 2.51
C ALA A 18 -8.76 -28.38 3.72
N ASP A 19 -8.39 -28.90 4.90
CA ASP A 19 -9.14 -28.75 6.15
C ASP A 19 -8.92 -27.39 6.84
N LEU A 20 -7.91 -26.62 6.40
CA LEU A 20 -7.62 -25.29 6.92
C LEU A 20 -8.26 -24.20 6.08
N SER A 21 -8.57 -23.07 6.69
CA SER A 21 -9.15 -21.89 6.06
C SER A 21 -8.10 -20.80 5.82
N PHE A 22 -8.06 -20.25 4.62
CA PHE A 22 -7.05 -19.27 4.23
C PHE A 22 -7.66 -17.97 3.71
N LEU A 23 -6.94 -16.87 3.92
CA LEU A 23 -7.24 -15.57 3.33
C LEU A 23 -6.15 -15.19 2.33
N TYR A 24 -6.51 -15.05 1.05
CA TYR A 24 -5.64 -14.53 0.01
C TYR A 24 -5.88 -13.04 -0.18
N VAL A 25 -4.83 -12.24 0.01
CA VAL A 25 -4.83 -10.78 -0.16
C VAL A 25 -3.78 -10.29 -1.13
N THR A 26 -4.17 -9.26 -1.91
CA THR A 26 -3.27 -8.56 -2.83
C THR A 26 -3.77 -7.13 -3.06
N PHE A 27 -2.90 -6.25 -3.55
CA PHE A 27 -3.25 -4.88 -3.92
C PHE A 27 -4.09 -4.82 -5.20
N ASN A 28 -3.79 -5.67 -6.19
CA ASN A 28 -4.35 -5.55 -7.53
C ASN A 28 -5.65 -6.35 -7.72
N LYS A 29 -6.74 -5.64 -8.04
CA LYS A 29 -8.05 -6.26 -8.32
C LYS A 29 -8.02 -7.27 -9.48
N ALA A 30 -7.17 -7.06 -10.49
CA ALA A 30 -7.02 -7.99 -11.61
C ALA A 30 -6.44 -9.35 -11.16
N VAL A 31 -5.55 -9.34 -10.16
CA VAL A 31 -4.95 -10.55 -9.58
C VAL A 31 -6.01 -11.34 -8.79
N ILE A 32 -6.90 -10.66 -8.06
CA ILE A 32 -8.05 -11.31 -7.39
C ILE A 32 -8.94 -12.08 -8.36
N GLY A 33 -9.23 -11.51 -9.53
CA GLY A 33 -10.06 -12.18 -10.54
C GLY A 33 -9.47 -13.51 -11.00
N LYS A 34 -8.14 -13.57 -11.14
CA LYS A 34 -7.42 -14.83 -11.42
C LYS A 34 -7.40 -15.74 -10.20
N GLY A 35 -7.08 -15.21 -9.03
CA GLY A 35 -7.06 -15.94 -7.75
C GLY A 35 -8.35 -16.72 -7.50
N ARG A 36 -9.51 -16.07 -7.65
CA ARG A 36 -10.83 -16.72 -7.47
C ARG A 36 -11.10 -17.90 -8.41
N ARG A 37 -10.40 -18.00 -9.53
CA ARG A 37 -10.54 -19.10 -10.49
C ARG A 37 -9.61 -20.28 -10.18
N VAL A 38 -8.49 -20.02 -9.51
CA VAL A 38 -7.42 -21.01 -9.32
C VAL A 38 -7.32 -21.51 -7.88
N PHE A 39 -7.69 -20.71 -6.89
CA PHE A 39 -7.65 -21.13 -5.50
C PHE A 39 -8.81 -22.09 -5.15
N PRO A 40 -8.56 -23.08 -4.28
CA PRO A 40 -9.60 -23.96 -3.76
C PRO A 40 -10.61 -23.23 -2.87
N ARG A 41 -11.72 -23.90 -2.56
CA ARG A 41 -12.88 -23.32 -1.83
C ARG A 41 -12.56 -22.86 -0.41
N ASN A 42 -11.54 -23.41 0.22
CA ASN A 42 -11.07 -23.02 1.54
C ASN A 42 -10.28 -21.70 1.54
N VAL A 43 -10.16 -21.01 0.41
CA VAL A 43 -9.44 -19.73 0.29
C VAL A 43 -10.38 -18.58 -0.05
N THR A 44 -10.43 -17.57 0.81
CA THR A 44 -11.15 -16.32 0.55
C THR A 44 -10.24 -15.32 -0.18
N CYS A 45 -10.62 -14.86 -1.37
CA CYS A 45 -9.82 -13.89 -2.15
C CYS A 45 -10.36 -12.45 -2.03
N LYS A 46 -9.57 -11.53 -1.46
CA LYS A 46 -9.94 -10.11 -1.21
C LYS A 46 -8.77 -9.16 -1.50
N THR A 47 -9.05 -7.92 -1.90
CA THR A 47 -8.01 -6.87 -1.84
C THR A 47 -7.96 -6.22 -0.47
N PHE A 48 -6.83 -5.63 -0.09
CA PHE A 48 -6.70 -4.82 1.14
C PHE A 48 -7.78 -3.74 1.22
N HIS A 49 -7.95 -2.95 0.16
CA HIS A 49 -9.03 -1.95 0.10
C HIS A 49 -10.42 -2.57 0.22
N SER A 50 -10.66 -3.80 -0.26
CA SER A 50 -11.98 -4.42 -0.10
C SER A 50 -12.27 -4.87 1.33
N LEU A 51 -11.24 -5.27 2.09
CA LEU A 51 -11.35 -5.56 3.52
C LEU A 51 -11.64 -4.27 4.29
N ALA A 52 -10.81 -3.24 4.08
CA ALA A 52 -10.98 -1.93 4.69
C ALA A 52 -12.32 -1.27 4.32
N PHE A 53 -12.77 -1.43 3.09
CA PHE A 53 -14.06 -0.90 2.64
C PHE A 53 -15.23 -1.58 3.35
N GLY A 54 -15.17 -2.90 3.54
CA GLY A 54 -16.21 -3.65 4.25
C GLY A 54 -16.36 -3.25 5.71
N SER A 55 -15.24 -2.92 6.36
CA SER A 55 -15.19 -2.54 7.79
C SER A 55 -15.42 -1.05 8.02
N VAL A 56 -14.80 -0.16 7.24
CA VAL A 56 -14.84 1.30 7.49
C VAL A 56 -15.45 2.06 6.32
N GLY A 57 -15.02 1.76 5.09
CA GLY A 57 -15.40 2.55 3.91
C GLY A 57 -16.91 2.57 3.60
N LYS A 58 -17.65 1.52 3.97
CA LYS A 58 -19.11 1.43 3.78
C LYS A 58 -19.86 2.58 4.47
N TYR A 59 -19.50 2.91 5.71
CA TYR A 59 -20.13 4.00 6.48
C TYR A 59 -19.95 5.36 5.81
N TYR A 60 -18.75 5.63 5.28
CA TYR A 60 -18.47 6.87 4.52
C TYR A 60 -19.19 6.91 3.19
N LYS A 61 -19.35 5.77 2.51
CA LYS A 61 -20.12 5.70 1.26
C LYS A 61 -21.60 6.01 1.50
N GLU A 62 -22.20 5.45 2.55
CA GLU A 62 -23.60 5.68 2.89
C GLU A 62 -23.89 7.16 3.21
N LYS A 63 -22.94 7.86 3.82
CA LYS A 63 -23.01 9.30 4.09
C LYS A 63 -22.61 10.18 2.89
N GLY A 64 -22.30 9.60 1.72
CA GLY A 64 -21.87 10.35 0.53
C GLY A 64 -20.50 11.05 0.67
N LYS A 65 -19.69 10.64 1.65
CA LYS A 65 -18.43 11.28 2.05
C LYS A 65 -17.19 10.58 1.48
N ILE A 66 -17.37 9.65 0.55
CA ILE A 66 -16.27 8.94 -0.09
C ILE A 66 -15.82 9.64 -1.38
N ASN A 67 -14.52 9.76 -1.57
CA ASN A 67 -13.89 10.05 -2.85
C ASN A 67 -13.11 8.81 -3.27
N PHE A 68 -13.57 8.14 -4.33
CA PHE A 68 -12.90 6.94 -4.86
C PHE A 68 -11.56 7.25 -5.54
N SER A 69 -11.31 8.53 -5.84
CA SER A 69 -10.04 9.01 -6.37
C SER A 69 -9.20 9.68 -5.28
N LYS A 70 -7.93 9.93 -5.57
CA LYS A 70 -7.10 10.84 -4.77
C LYS A 70 -7.80 12.20 -4.67
N MET A 71 -7.64 12.90 -3.55
CA MET A 71 -8.12 14.28 -3.47
C MET A 71 -7.35 15.14 -4.46
N SER A 72 -8.08 15.92 -5.25
CA SER A 72 -7.42 16.85 -6.17
C SER A 72 -6.70 17.93 -5.36
N VAL A 73 -5.55 18.39 -5.86
CA VAL A 73 -4.83 19.53 -5.30
C VAL A 73 -5.75 20.74 -5.18
N TYR A 74 -6.64 20.94 -6.16
CA TYR A 74 -7.64 22.00 -6.13
C TYR A 74 -8.59 21.87 -4.93
N SER A 75 -9.12 20.67 -4.69
CA SER A 75 -9.99 20.39 -3.54
C SER A 75 -9.28 20.68 -2.23
N ILE A 76 -8.03 20.23 -2.07
CA ILE A 76 -7.24 20.51 -0.87
C ILE A 76 -7.00 22.02 -0.73
N SER A 77 -6.53 22.68 -1.80
CA SER A 77 -6.24 24.12 -1.80
C SER A 77 -7.45 24.96 -1.41
N SER A 78 -8.66 24.53 -1.77
CA SER A 78 -9.90 25.22 -1.40
C SER A 78 -10.27 25.12 0.09
N LEU A 79 -9.68 24.17 0.82
CA LEU A 79 -9.86 23.98 2.26
C LEU A 79 -8.83 24.77 3.08
N LEU A 80 -7.71 25.16 2.46
CA LEU A 80 -6.63 25.86 3.14
C LEU A 80 -7.02 27.32 3.43
N GLN A 81 -6.81 27.75 4.66
CA GLN A 81 -7.09 29.12 5.11
C GLN A 81 -5.84 29.96 5.19
N ASN A 82 -4.68 29.35 5.44
CA ASN A 82 -3.43 30.08 5.55
C ASN A 82 -3.00 30.60 4.15
N ARG A 83 -2.53 31.85 4.11
CA ARG A 83 -2.04 32.52 2.90
C ARG A 83 -0.57 32.91 3.00
N THR A 84 0.08 32.65 4.14
CA THR A 84 1.50 32.96 4.32
C THR A 84 2.39 31.92 3.66
N GLY A 85 3.46 32.40 3.03
CA GLY A 85 4.50 31.57 2.43
C GLY A 85 4.11 30.97 1.07
N GLN A 86 4.02 29.65 0.97
CA GLN A 86 3.70 28.95 -0.29
C GLN A 86 2.37 29.43 -0.90
N SER A 87 2.31 29.48 -2.22
CA SER A 87 1.03 29.67 -2.92
C SER A 87 0.08 28.51 -2.60
N LEU A 88 -1.22 28.77 -2.56
CA LEU A 88 -2.22 27.78 -2.16
C LEU A 88 -2.15 26.48 -2.96
N PHE A 89 -1.83 26.57 -4.26
CA PHE A 89 -1.71 25.39 -5.11
C PHE A 89 -0.46 24.55 -4.77
N VAL A 90 0.66 25.21 -4.47
CA VAL A 90 1.88 24.55 -3.99
C VAL A 90 1.63 23.92 -2.62
N ARG A 91 1.02 24.68 -1.71
CA ARG A 91 0.63 24.21 -0.38
C ARG A 91 -0.33 23.02 -0.46
N GLY A 92 -1.31 23.09 -1.35
CA GLY A 92 -2.24 21.99 -1.59
C GLY A 92 -1.52 20.71 -2.03
N LYS A 93 -0.42 20.80 -2.79
CA LYS A 93 0.41 19.64 -3.14
C LYS A 93 1.17 19.09 -1.94
N THR A 94 1.82 19.95 -1.16
CA THR A 94 2.60 19.52 0.00
C THR A 94 1.71 18.91 1.07
N VAL A 95 0.56 19.53 1.39
CA VAL A 95 -0.45 18.97 2.30
C VAL A 95 -1.02 17.65 1.77
N SER A 96 -1.31 17.55 0.46
CA SER A 96 -1.73 16.27 -0.14
C SER A 96 -0.68 15.19 0.04
N GLN A 97 0.60 15.52 -0.18
CA GLN A 97 1.70 14.58 -0.02
C GLN A 97 1.88 14.17 1.44
N THR A 98 1.74 15.10 2.39
CA THR A 98 1.77 14.81 3.83
C THR A 98 0.69 13.79 4.21
N LEU A 99 -0.54 13.98 3.74
CA LEU A 99 -1.63 13.03 3.97
C LEU A 99 -1.35 11.66 3.33
N GLU A 100 -0.83 11.63 2.11
CA GLU A 100 -0.48 10.36 1.43
C GLU A 100 0.64 9.60 2.16
N ASN A 101 1.68 10.32 2.59
CA ASN A 101 2.77 9.74 3.38
C ASN A 101 2.21 9.13 4.68
N PHE A 102 1.37 9.88 5.40
CA PHE A 102 0.69 9.37 6.59
C PHE A 102 -0.20 8.15 6.31
N PHE A 103 -1.02 8.18 5.26
CA PHE A 103 -1.89 7.04 4.91
C PHE A 103 -1.11 5.78 4.54
N SER A 104 0.12 5.92 4.05
CA SER A 104 1.01 4.80 3.75
C SER A 104 1.84 4.33 4.96
N SER A 105 2.04 5.16 5.97
CA SER A 105 2.83 4.87 7.17
C SER A 105 2.14 3.90 8.16
N SER A 106 2.92 3.29 9.05
CA SER A 106 2.42 2.57 10.22
C SER A 106 2.02 3.49 11.39
N ASP A 107 2.29 4.80 11.29
CA ASP A 107 2.22 5.73 12.43
C ASP A 107 0.78 6.03 12.86
N ASP A 108 0.53 6.18 14.16
CA ASP A 108 -0.83 6.40 14.66
C ASP A 108 -1.34 7.84 14.42
N GLU A 109 -0.42 8.80 14.31
CA GLU A 109 -0.71 10.22 14.09
C GLU A 109 0.15 10.86 13.00
N ILE A 110 -0.32 11.98 12.45
CA ILE A 110 0.47 12.76 11.50
C ILE A 110 1.58 13.47 12.26
N CYS A 111 2.82 13.06 12.02
CA CYS A 111 4.04 13.72 12.50
C CYS A 111 4.80 14.46 11.39
N GLU A 112 5.88 15.14 11.79
CA GLU A 112 6.73 15.97 10.94
C GLU A 112 7.41 15.18 9.79
N GLU A 113 7.71 13.91 10.00
CA GLU A 113 8.36 13.00 9.05
C GLU A 113 7.49 12.76 7.81
N HIS A 114 6.17 12.94 7.92
CA HIS A 114 5.26 12.85 6.79
C HIS A 114 5.35 14.07 5.86
N VAL A 115 5.85 15.20 6.33
CA VAL A 115 5.92 16.41 5.51
C VAL A 115 7.08 16.28 4.51
N PRO A 116 6.86 16.50 3.20
CA PRO A 116 7.94 16.38 2.22
C PRO A 116 9.05 17.38 2.51
N ILE A 117 10.30 16.95 2.33
CA ILE A 117 11.49 17.81 2.52
C ILE A 117 11.62 18.83 1.36
N TRP A 118 11.18 18.43 0.17
CA TRP A 118 11.29 19.22 -1.06
C TRP A 118 9.94 19.41 -1.71
N PHE A 119 9.73 20.57 -2.33
CA PHE A 119 8.56 20.84 -3.15
C PHE A 119 8.96 21.53 -4.45
N LYS A 120 8.10 21.40 -5.47
CA LYS A 120 8.28 22.09 -6.75
C LYS A 120 7.45 23.38 -6.74
N ASN A 121 8.11 24.52 -6.89
CA ASN A 121 7.46 25.83 -6.88
C ASN A 121 6.67 26.10 -8.19
N THR A 122 6.04 27.26 -8.29
CA THR A 122 5.24 27.67 -9.47
C THR A 122 6.05 27.83 -10.75
N HIS A 123 7.37 28.01 -10.65
CA HIS A 123 8.31 28.09 -11.78
C HIS A 123 8.92 26.73 -12.13
N GLY A 124 8.49 25.66 -11.45
CA GLY A 124 8.99 24.32 -11.68
C GLY A 124 10.36 24.02 -11.05
N GLN A 125 10.86 24.87 -10.16
CA GLN A 125 12.13 24.65 -9.46
C GLN A 125 11.89 23.89 -8.16
N TRP A 126 12.87 23.08 -7.76
CA TRP A 126 12.86 22.40 -6.47
C TRP A 126 13.35 23.33 -5.38
N ASN A 127 12.56 23.45 -4.30
CA ASN A 127 12.88 24.24 -3.13
C ASN A 127 12.73 23.38 -1.86
N LEU A 128 13.56 23.66 -0.87
CA LEU A 128 13.44 23.06 0.46
C LEU A 128 12.19 23.60 1.16
N VAL A 129 11.43 22.73 1.81
CA VAL A 129 10.36 23.16 2.71
C VAL A 129 11.02 23.78 3.96
N SER A 130 10.73 25.07 4.21
CA SER A 130 11.27 25.75 5.39
C SER A 130 10.62 25.20 6.67
N PRO A 131 11.24 25.37 7.86
CA PRO A 131 10.63 24.92 9.12
C PRO A 131 9.24 25.50 9.37
N ALA A 132 9.03 26.79 9.04
CA ALA A 132 7.72 27.44 9.15
C ALA A 132 6.69 26.81 8.18
N GLU A 133 7.09 26.53 6.94
CA GLU A 133 6.23 25.82 5.98
C GLU A 133 5.92 24.40 6.43
N LYS A 134 6.89 23.72 7.06
CA LYS A 134 6.72 22.36 7.57
C LYS A 134 5.64 22.31 8.64
N GLU A 135 5.70 23.24 9.59
CA GLU A 135 4.70 23.36 10.66
C GLU A 135 3.31 23.66 10.09
N ILE A 136 3.20 24.62 9.16
CA ILE A 136 1.91 24.94 8.56
C ILE A 136 1.33 23.74 7.79
N ASN A 137 2.15 23.06 6.98
CA ASN A 137 1.74 21.85 6.26
C ASN A 137 1.24 20.75 7.21
N LEU A 138 1.93 20.57 8.34
CA LEU A 138 1.58 19.58 9.35
C LEU A 138 0.21 19.90 9.97
N GLN A 139 0.01 21.14 10.42
CA GLN A 139 -1.25 21.57 11.03
C GLN A 139 -2.42 21.49 10.04
N GLU A 140 -2.24 21.97 8.81
CA GLU A 140 -3.28 21.89 7.78
C GLU A 140 -3.64 20.44 7.41
N ALA A 141 -2.65 19.54 7.38
CA ALA A 141 -2.91 18.10 7.19
C ALA A 141 -3.67 17.49 8.37
N LYS A 142 -3.30 17.84 9.62
CA LYS A 142 -4.02 17.40 10.83
C LYS A 142 -5.48 17.87 10.83
N ASP A 143 -5.72 19.13 10.48
CA ASP A 143 -7.07 19.70 10.39
C ASP A 143 -7.92 19.01 9.32
N ILE A 144 -7.35 18.79 8.14
CA ILE A 144 -8.05 18.07 7.07
C ILE A 144 -8.35 16.64 7.51
N TRP A 145 -7.39 15.93 8.10
CA TRP A 145 -7.58 14.57 8.59
C TRP A 145 -8.64 14.49 9.70
N TYR A 146 -8.61 15.41 10.65
CA TYR A 146 -9.60 15.52 11.71
C TYR A 146 -11.01 15.68 11.12
N ASN A 147 -11.18 16.58 10.15
CA ASN A 147 -12.46 16.80 9.49
C ASN A 147 -12.87 15.66 8.55
N MET A 148 -11.92 14.94 7.93
CA MET A 148 -12.20 13.74 7.12
C MET A 148 -12.86 12.64 7.97
N LYS A 149 -12.44 12.46 9.22
CA LYS A 149 -12.93 11.40 10.11
C LYS A 149 -14.37 11.56 10.59
N LYS A 150 -14.90 12.77 10.64
CA LYS A 150 -16.27 13.02 11.11
C LYS A 150 -17.31 12.51 10.12
N LEU A 151 -18.49 12.08 10.56
CA LEU A 151 -19.52 11.52 9.67
C LEU A 151 -20.79 12.39 9.57
N ASP A 152 -20.89 13.46 10.37
CA ASP A 152 -22.12 14.20 10.60
C ASP A 152 -21.91 15.72 10.43
N GLY A 153 -22.53 16.30 9.40
CA GLY A 153 -22.54 17.76 9.16
C GLY A 153 -22.34 18.14 7.69
N ASP A 154 -22.97 19.24 7.25
CA ASP A 154 -22.92 19.68 5.84
C ASP A 154 -21.57 20.26 5.41
N VAL A 155 -20.85 20.92 6.34
CA VAL A 155 -19.48 21.41 6.09
C VAL A 155 -18.52 20.24 5.83
N GLU A 156 -18.82 19.07 6.39
CA GLU A 156 -17.98 17.87 6.31
C GLU A 156 -18.06 17.18 4.94
N LYS A 157 -19.09 17.46 4.13
CA LYS A 157 -19.20 16.94 2.76
C LYS A 157 -18.06 17.43 1.85
N LYS A 158 -17.39 18.52 2.21
CA LYS A 158 -16.19 19.03 1.50
C LYS A 158 -14.94 18.19 1.81
N TYR A 159 -14.86 17.61 3.01
CA TYR A 159 -13.72 16.82 3.50
C TYR A 159 -13.91 15.33 3.21
N LYS A 160 -13.98 14.95 1.94
CA LYS A 160 -14.23 13.55 1.56
C LYS A 160 -13.05 12.65 1.91
N ILE A 161 -13.34 11.49 2.51
CA ILE A 161 -12.32 10.47 2.76
C ILE A 161 -11.93 9.78 1.45
N THR A 162 -10.64 9.55 1.25
CA THR A 162 -10.13 8.81 0.07
C THR A 162 -10.12 7.30 0.33
N CYS A 163 -9.81 6.53 -0.71
CA CYS A 163 -9.57 5.09 -0.57
C CYS A 163 -8.46 4.76 0.43
N ASP A 164 -7.35 5.50 0.38
CA ASP A 164 -6.23 5.30 1.28
C ASP A 164 -6.52 5.88 2.66
N GLY A 165 -7.37 6.91 2.77
CA GLY A 165 -7.84 7.46 4.04
C GLY A 165 -8.68 6.47 4.87
N TYR A 166 -9.67 5.78 4.27
CA TYR A 166 -10.41 4.76 5.02
C TYR A 166 -9.57 3.51 5.27
N LEU A 167 -8.59 3.21 4.40
CA LEU A 167 -7.62 2.14 4.66
C LEU A 167 -6.77 2.49 5.88
N LYS A 168 -6.33 3.75 6.02
CA LYS A 168 -5.63 4.23 7.21
C LYS A 168 -6.49 4.10 8.46
N LEU A 169 -7.78 4.49 8.43
CA LEU A 169 -8.68 4.27 9.56
C LEU A 169 -8.86 2.79 9.91
N TRP A 170 -8.94 1.93 8.89
CA TRP A 170 -8.98 0.49 9.10
C TRP A 170 -7.70 -0.01 9.77
N GLN A 171 -6.51 0.42 9.32
CA GLN A 171 -5.25 0.11 10.00
C GLN A 171 -5.20 0.60 11.46
N LEU A 172 -5.60 1.84 11.71
CA LEU A 172 -5.65 2.43 13.06
C LEU A 172 -6.63 1.71 14.00
N SER A 173 -7.65 1.03 13.45
CA SER A 173 -8.56 0.19 14.23
C SER A 173 -7.94 -1.12 14.72
N LYS A 174 -6.71 -1.43 14.29
CA LYS A 174 -5.96 -2.67 14.60
C LYS A 174 -6.82 -3.92 14.36
N PRO A 175 -7.26 -4.13 13.11
CA PRO A 175 -8.30 -5.10 12.81
C PRO A 175 -7.76 -6.52 12.96
N GLN A 176 -8.62 -7.43 13.42
CA GLN A 176 -8.31 -8.86 13.53
C GLN A 176 -9.06 -9.63 12.44
N LEU A 177 -8.31 -10.30 11.57
CA LEU A 177 -8.79 -11.09 10.44
C LEU A 177 -9.08 -12.52 10.92
N LEU A 178 -10.18 -12.66 11.67
CA LEU A 178 -10.60 -13.92 12.29
C LEU A 178 -11.15 -14.92 11.27
N GLY A 179 -11.13 -16.20 11.64
CA GLY A 179 -11.68 -17.30 10.83
C GLY A 179 -10.73 -17.84 9.77
N TYR A 180 -9.44 -17.52 9.87
CA TYR A 180 -8.40 -18.00 8.96
C TYR A 180 -7.21 -18.55 9.76
N ASP A 181 -6.72 -19.71 9.34
CA ASP A 181 -5.52 -20.36 9.90
C ASP A 181 -4.23 -19.73 9.37
N ALA A 182 -4.28 -19.21 8.12
CA ALA A 182 -3.20 -18.38 7.58
C ALA A 182 -3.66 -17.37 6.52
N ILE A 183 -2.84 -16.33 6.34
CA ILE A 183 -3.02 -15.26 5.36
C ILE A 183 -1.91 -15.36 4.32
N PHE A 184 -2.31 -15.41 3.05
CA PHE A 184 -1.43 -15.34 1.91
C PHE A 184 -1.41 -13.93 1.35
N VAL A 185 -0.24 -13.29 1.33
CA VAL A 185 -0.06 -11.96 0.75
C VAL A 185 0.73 -12.09 -0.54
N ASP A 186 0.11 -11.75 -1.67
CA ASP A 186 0.75 -11.74 -2.99
C ASP A 186 1.16 -10.33 -3.39
N GLU A 187 2.25 -10.23 -4.15
CA GLU A 187 2.92 -8.97 -4.51
C GLU A 187 3.31 -8.16 -3.27
N ALA A 188 3.81 -8.83 -2.23
CA ALA A 188 4.13 -8.22 -0.95
C ALA A 188 5.21 -7.11 -1.02
N GLN A 189 6.01 -7.05 -2.09
CA GLN A 189 6.93 -5.92 -2.34
C GLN A 189 6.21 -4.57 -2.56
N ASP A 190 4.92 -4.61 -2.88
CA ASP A 190 4.09 -3.43 -3.16
C ASP A 190 3.18 -3.07 -1.97
N CYS A 191 3.34 -3.73 -0.81
CA CYS A 191 2.67 -3.34 0.42
C CYS A 191 3.25 -2.04 0.99
N THR A 192 2.37 -1.19 1.52
CA THR A 192 2.76 -0.03 2.31
C THR A 192 3.03 -0.44 3.76
N PRO A 193 3.82 0.33 4.53
CA PRO A 193 3.98 0.11 5.98
C PRO A 193 2.64 -0.02 6.73
N ALA A 194 1.62 0.77 6.37
CA ALA A 194 0.26 0.65 6.91
C ALA A 194 -0.34 -0.76 6.71
N ILE A 195 -0.17 -1.33 5.52
CA ILE A 195 -0.69 -2.67 5.21
C ILE A 195 0.11 -3.74 5.96
N LEU A 196 1.44 -3.60 6.02
CA LEU A 196 2.30 -4.54 6.74
C LEU A 196 1.99 -4.52 8.24
N ASP A 197 1.75 -3.36 8.84
CA ASP A 197 1.33 -3.24 10.25
C ASP A 197 0.07 -4.08 10.53
N VAL A 198 -0.94 -4.00 9.66
CA VAL A 198 -2.14 -4.85 9.78
C VAL A 198 -1.81 -6.32 9.63
N ILE A 199 -1.01 -6.71 8.64
CA ILE A 199 -0.74 -8.13 8.36
C ILE A 199 0.11 -8.78 9.46
N LEU A 200 1.12 -8.06 9.96
CA LEU A 200 2.03 -8.58 10.97
C LEU A 200 1.42 -8.59 12.38
N SER A 201 0.32 -7.87 12.60
CA SER A 201 -0.45 -7.90 13.85
C SER A 201 -1.46 -9.05 13.94
N GLN A 202 -1.50 -9.96 12.97
CA GLN A 202 -2.48 -11.06 12.94
C GLN A 202 -1.99 -12.26 13.77
N ASN A 203 -2.91 -12.89 14.48
CA ASN A 203 -2.62 -14.02 15.37
C ASN A 203 -2.54 -15.38 14.63
N CYS A 204 -2.44 -15.38 13.31
CA CYS A 204 -2.41 -16.58 12.47
C CYS A 204 -1.17 -16.61 11.57
N GLY A 205 -0.95 -17.72 10.86
CA GLY A 205 0.21 -17.83 9.98
C GLY A 205 0.18 -16.79 8.86
N VAL A 206 1.32 -16.19 8.53
CA VAL A 206 1.42 -15.24 7.40
C VAL A 206 2.43 -15.77 6.39
N ILE A 207 2.00 -15.88 5.14
CA ILE A 207 2.86 -16.26 4.01
C ILE A 207 2.94 -15.07 3.06
N LEU A 208 4.10 -14.41 3.05
CA LEU A 208 4.39 -13.30 2.13
C LEU A 208 5.07 -13.83 0.88
N VAL A 209 4.53 -13.48 -0.27
CA VAL A 209 5.04 -13.86 -1.58
C VAL A 209 5.21 -12.62 -2.43
N GLY A 210 6.39 -12.47 -3.04
CA GLY A 210 6.70 -11.30 -3.84
C GLY A 210 8.00 -11.43 -4.61
N ASP A 211 8.35 -10.37 -5.32
CA ASP A 211 9.64 -10.22 -6.01
C ASP A 211 10.19 -8.81 -5.77
N PRO A 212 11.24 -8.65 -4.95
CA PRO A 212 11.85 -7.36 -4.68
C PRO A 212 12.32 -6.61 -5.94
N HIS A 213 12.55 -7.31 -7.06
CA HIS A 213 12.97 -6.68 -8.30
C HIS A 213 11.81 -6.15 -9.15
N GLN A 214 10.56 -6.48 -8.79
CA GLN A 214 9.33 -6.07 -9.51
C GLN A 214 8.49 -5.03 -8.76
N GLN A 215 9.07 -4.35 -7.77
CA GLN A 215 8.37 -3.25 -7.11
C GLN A 215 8.10 -2.11 -8.11
N ILE A 216 6.84 -1.72 -8.25
CA ILE A 216 6.41 -0.65 -9.16
C ILE A 216 5.44 0.35 -8.51
N TYR A 217 4.97 0.09 -7.29
CA TYR A 217 4.02 0.95 -6.59
C TYR A 217 4.64 1.91 -5.57
N SER A 218 5.95 2.20 -5.65
CA SER A 218 6.64 3.13 -4.74
C SER A 218 6.03 4.52 -4.71
N PHE A 219 5.41 4.98 -5.80
CA PHE A 219 4.68 6.26 -5.87
C PHE A 219 3.43 6.32 -4.99
N ARG A 220 3.01 5.20 -4.39
CA ARG A 220 1.93 5.11 -3.39
C ARG A 220 2.44 4.93 -1.96
N GLY A 221 3.75 5.10 -1.72
CA GLY A 221 4.37 4.85 -0.43
C GLY A 221 4.63 3.37 -0.13
N ALA A 222 4.61 2.51 -1.15
CA ALA A 222 5.05 1.12 -0.99
C ALA A 222 6.57 1.09 -0.76
N VAL A 223 6.99 0.35 0.26
CA VAL A 223 8.41 0.19 0.63
C VAL A 223 8.77 -1.28 0.44
N ASN A 224 9.94 -1.55 -0.14
CA ASN A 224 10.36 -2.90 -0.44
C ASN A 224 10.92 -3.57 0.82
N ASP A 225 10.02 -3.91 1.73
CA ASP A 225 10.36 -4.46 3.03
C ASP A 225 10.42 -5.98 3.08
N LEU A 226 10.36 -6.65 1.91
CA LEU A 226 10.47 -8.11 1.85
C LEU A 226 11.76 -8.66 2.50
N TYR A 227 12.82 -7.85 2.59
CA TYR A 227 14.07 -8.23 3.26
C TYR A 227 14.08 -7.93 4.76
N SER A 228 13.29 -6.95 5.21
CA SER A 228 13.27 -6.44 6.58
C SER A 228 12.11 -7.00 7.41
N VAL A 229 11.08 -7.53 6.76
CA VAL A 229 9.93 -8.12 7.45
C VAL A 229 10.38 -9.32 8.31
N PRO A 230 10.02 -9.38 9.60
CA PRO A 230 10.28 -10.53 10.46
C PRO A 230 9.71 -11.81 9.86
N HIS A 231 10.53 -12.86 9.79
CA HIS A 231 10.15 -14.13 9.21
C HIS A 231 10.82 -15.29 9.94
N THR A 232 10.11 -16.41 10.05
CA THR A 232 10.68 -17.65 10.58
C THR A 232 11.46 -18.42 9.51
N HIS A 233 11.02 -18.35 8.26
CA HIS A 233 11.62 -19.09 7.13
C HIS A 233 11.58 -18.26 5.85
N VAL A 234 12.59 -18.41 4.99
CA VAL A 234 12.64 -17.83 3.64
C VAL A 234 12.88 -18.92 2.62
N TYR A 235 12.07 -18.92 1.56
CA TYR A 235 12.22 -19.82 0.43
C TYR A 235 12.41 -19.04 -0.86
N TYR A 236 13.26 -19.53 -1.75
CA TYR A 236 13.57 -18.89 -3.03
C TYR A 236 13.00 -19.68 -4.19
N LEU A 237 12.08 -19.06 -4.93
CA LEU A 237 11.59 -19.57 -6.21
C LEU A 237 12.44 -18.95 -7.34
N THR A 238 13.43 -19.72 -7.83
CA THR A 238 14.43 -19.28 -8.82
C THR A 238 14.15 -19.77 -10.23
N GLN A 239 13.43 -20.88 -10.39
CA GLN A 239 13.07 -21.42 -11.70
C GLN A 239 11.83 -20.74 -12.26
N SER A 240 11.95 -20.16 -13.45
CA SER A 240 10.86 -19.58 -14.23
C SER A 240 10.26 -20.61 -15.16
N PHE A 241 8.93 -20.70 -15.18
CA PHE A 241 8.17 -21.54 -16.11
C PHE A 241 7.60 -20.74 -17.28
N ARG A 242 8.01 -19.48 -17.43
CA ARG A 242 7.50 -18.56 -18.47
C ARG A 242 8.44 -18.47 -19.67
N PHE A 243 9.73 -18.71 -19.46
CA PHE A 243 10.76 -18.52 -20.48
C PHE A 243 11.94 -19.45 -20.24
N GLY A 244 12.61 -19.82 -21.33
CA GLY A 244 13.78 -20.69 -21.34
C GLY A 244 15.07 -20.02 -20.84
N PRO A 245 16.18 -20.77 -20.83
CA PRO A 245 17.43 -20.37 -20.20
C PRO A 245 18.07 -19.12 -20.83
N GLU A 246 17.86 -18.85 -22.12
CA GLU A 246 18.44 -17.70 -22.82
C GLU A 246 17.89 -16.38 -22.27
N ILE A 247 16.56 -16.29 -22.11
CA ILE A 247 15.90 -15.11 -21.53
C ILE A 247 16.26 -14.98 -20.05
N ALA A 248 16.32 -16.09 -19.34
CA ALA A 248 16.71 -16.10 -17.92
C ALA A 248 18.13 -15.56 -17.72
N TYR A 249 19.08 -15.95 -18.59
CA TYR A 249 20.46 -15.47 -18.56
C TYR A 249 20.54 -13.96 -18.80
N VAL A 250 19.82 -13.43 -19.80
CA VAL A 250 19.76 -11.98 -20.05
C VAL A 250 19.19 -11.25 -18.84
N GLY A 251 18.08 -11.75 -18.28
CA GLY A 251 17.46 -11.18 -17.08
C GLY A 251 18.41 -11.17 -15.87
N ALA A 252 19.10 -12.30 -15.62
CA ALA A 252 20.08 -12.41 -14.54
C ALA A 252 21.27 -11.45 -14.74
N THR A 253 21.75 -11.30 -15.97
CA THR A 253 22.85 -10.40 -16.31
C THR A 253 22.48 -8.94 -16.03
N ILE A 254 21.27 -8.51 -16.41
CA ILE A 254 20.77 -7.17 -16.11
C ILE A 254 20.68 -6.96 -14.59
N LEU A 255 20.22 -7.96 -13.84
CA LEU A 255 20.14 -7.88 -12.38
C LEU A 255 21.50 -7.82 -11.70
N ASP A 256 22.51 -8.53 -12.20
CA ASP A 256 23.87 -8.43 -11.68
C ASP A 256 24.47 -7.04 -11.98
N VAL A 257 24.45 -6.61 -13.25
CA VAL A 257 25.06 -5.33 -13.65
C VAL A 257 24.37 -4.15 -12.97
N CYS A 258 23.04 -4.08 -13.00
CA CYS A 258 22.29 -2.93 -12.53
C CYS A 258 22.00 -2.96 -11.03
N LYS A 259 21.86 -4.15 -10.42
CA LYS A 259 21.44 -4.31 -9.01
C LYS A 259 22.43 -5.14 -8.17
N LYS A 260 23.61 -5.48 -8.69
CA LYS A 260 24.67 -6.26 -8.00
C LYS A 260 24.17 -7.56 -7.37
N THR A 261 23.13 -8.16 -7.97
CA THR A 261 22.52 -9.40 -7.45
C THR A 261 23.30 -10.60 -7.93
N ARG A 262 24.32 -11.01 -7.16
CA ARG A 262 25.26 -12.09 -7.53
C ARG A 262 24.96 -13.46 -6.92
N ASN A 263 24.25 -13.48 -5.80
CA ASN A 263 24.02 -14.70 -5.01
C ASN A 263 22.68 -15.39 -5.32
N LYS A 264 21.93 -14.91 -6.32
CA LYS A 264 20.60 -15.42 -6.69
C LYS A 264 20.45 -15.43 -8.21
N THR A 265 20.38 -16.63 -8.78
CA THR A 265 20.29 -16.80 -10.23
C THR A 265 18.87 -17.17 -10.65
N LEU A 266 18.32 -16.39 -11.57
CA LEU A 266 17.09 -16.74 -12.28
C LEU A 266 17.39 -17.84 -13.29
N VAL A 267 16.68 -18.96 -13.20
CA VAL A 267 16.87 -20.11 -14.09
C VAL A 267 15.63 -20.23 -14.98
N GLY A 268 15.83 -20.37 -16.29
CA GLY A 268 14.74 -20.67 -17.22
C GLY A 268 14.49 -22.17 -17.27
N GLY A 269 13.24 -22.57 -17.11
CA GLY A 269 12.79 -23.97 -17.20
C GLY A 269 12.20 -24.31 -18.55
#